data_AF-A0A371BST8-F1
#
_entry.id   AF-A0A371BST8-F1
#
_cell.length_a   1.000
_cell.length_b   1.000
_cell.length_c   1.000
_cell.angle_alpha   90.00
_cell.angle_beta   90.00
_cell.angle_gamma   90.00
#
_symmetry.space_group_name_H-M   'P 1'
#
loop_
_entity.id
_entity.type
_entity.pdbx_description
1 polymer ?
#
loop_
_entity_poly.entity_id
_entity_poly.type
_entity_poly.pdbx_seq_one_letter_code
_entity_poly.pdbx_strand_id
1 'polypeptide(L)'
;MTLFPQAGTRVAKLTALGIGVAFMVTACGGSSTPTASETATGSAGGIACPAPEGGGGAAASQTAESGSVPASTGTTETPLRLGSLLPTTGSLAFLGPPEIAGVNLGVDEVNKAGGVLGKPIEVVHRDSGDTKTDIATQSTSALLGQGVSAIIGAASSGVSKTVINQITGAGVVHFSPANTSPDFTTWDDKGLYWRTAPSDVLQGKVLGNYMATCGAQTVGMIVLNDAYGTGLASNVKSAFEAAGGQVVAEELFNEGDTQFSSQVDKIIAAKPDAIALITFDQAKSIVPLMTGKGVLPTQMFLVDGNTSDYSKDFQPGTLKGARGTIPGTFAQEEFKKKLLAIDPALKDYSYAGESYDAVNLIALAAESAGSTKGVDIAAKLKEVSEGGEKCTSFAACVTLIREGKDADYDGQSGPVTFSDAGDPTEAYIGIYEYQDDNKYTAVKEEFGKL
;
A
#
# COMPACT_ATOMS: atom_id res chain seq x y z
N MET A 1 53.53 14.75 -19.16
CA MET A 1 53.97 16.05 -19.69
C MET A 1 52.71 16.90 -19.82
N THR A 2 52.47 18.02 -19.15
CA THR A 2 53.36 18.92 -18.41
C THR A 2 52.46 19.91 -17.63
N LEU A 3 52.75 20.06 -16.33
CA LEU A 3 52.81 21.30 -15.55
C LEU A 3 51.54 22.14 -15.27
N PHE A 4 51.05 22.02 -14.03
CA PHE A 4 50.68 23.16 -13.15
C PHE A 4 51.85 24.17 -13.05
N PRO A 5 51.64 25.48 -12.77
CA PRO A 5 51.38 25.99 -11.40
C PRO A 5 50.58 27.34 -11.38
N GLN A 6 50.23 28.06 -10.31
CA GLN A 6 50.81 28.32 -8.99
C GLN A 6 49.74 28.78 -7.97
N ALA A 7 50.06 28.57 -6.69
CA ALA A 7 49.50 29.25 -5.53
C ALA A 7 50.40 30.40 -5.05
N GLY A 8 49.82 31.37 -4.35
CA GLY A 8 50.51 32.38 -3.52
C GLY A 8 49.79 33.74 -3.57
N THR A 9 49.64 34.58 -2.54
CA THR A 9 50.04 34.53 -1.12
C THR A 9 49.21 35.57 -0.36
N ARG A 10 48.99 35.29 0.93
CA ARG A 10 48.46 36.10 2.06
C ARG A 10 48.63 37.63 2.01
N VAL A 11 47.63 38.35 2.54
CA VAL A 11 47.83 39.47 3.47
C VAL A 11 46.77 39.41 4.59
N ALA A 12 47.24 39.41 5.84
CA ALA A 12 46.46 39.62 7.05
C ALA A 12 46.76 41.02 7.61
N LYS A 13 45.94 41.46 8.59
CA LYS A 13 45.95 42.69 9.45
C LYS A 13 44.74 43.58 9.13
N LEU A 14 44.01 44.20 10.07
CA LEU A 14 44.24 44.51 11.47
C LEU A 14 42.88 44.81 12.18
N THR A 15 42.92 44.71 13.51
CA THR A 15 41.92 44.92 14.57
C THR A 15 41.41 46.36 14.77
N ALA A 16 40.17 46.52 15.27
CA ALA A 16 39.66 47.57 16.19
C ALA A 16 38.15 47.30 16.42
N LEU A 17 37.61 46.88 17.59
CA LEU A 17 37.49 47.47 18.94
C LEU A 17 36.75 48.83 19.02
N GLY A 18 35.52 48.79 19.56
CA GLY A 18 34.73 49.90 20.10
C GLY A 18 33.42 49.31 20.69
N ILE A 19 33.29 49.09 22.01
CA ILE A 19 32.72 50.02 23.01
C ILE A 19 31.43 50.66 22.45
N GLY A 20 30.20 50.37 22.87
CA GLY A 20 29.68 50.06 24.21
C GLY A 20 28.77 51.22 24.64
N VAL A 21 27.44 51.04 24.61
CA VAL A 21 26.50 51.87 25.37
C VAL A 21 25.35 51.00 25.87
N ALA A 22 25.26 50.89 27.19
CA ALA A 22 24.15 50.33 27.93
C ALA A 22 23.08 51.40 28.18
N PHE A 23 21.81 51.01 28.18
CA PHE A 23 20.75 51.74 28.88
C PHE A 23 20.00 50.76 29.78
N MET A 24 20.25 50.88 31.08
CA MET A 24 19.39 50.39 32.16
C MET A 24 18.32 51.44 32.44
N VAL A 25 17.06 51.01 32.57
CA VAL A 25 16.05 51.69 33.40
C VAL A 25 15.33 50.62 34.23
N THR A 26 15.72 50.53 35.50
CA THR A 26 14.96 50.05 36.68
C THR A 26 13.86 51.07 37.00
N ALA A 27 12.75 50.86 37.72
CA ALA A 27 12.15 49.82 38.57
C ALA A 27 10.64 50.16 38.68
N CYS A 28 9.71 49.24 38.94
CA CYS A 28 9.11 48.87 40.25
C CYS A 28 7.85 48.06 39.89
N GLY A 29 7.37 47.02 40.56
CA GLY A 29 7.61 46.39 41.86
C GLY A 29 6.31 45.64 42.20
N GLY A 30 6.37 44.39 42.68
CA GLY A 30 5.16 43.62 43.01
C GLY A 30 5.37 42.15 43.37
N SER A 31 5.96 41.90 44.55
CA SER A 31 5.70 40.79 45.50
C SER A 31 5.47 39.34 45.01
N SER A 32 6.57 38.57 45.04
CA SER A 32 6.80 37.25 45.69
C SER A 32 5.65 36.30 46.06
N THR A 33 5.73 35.07 45.51
CA THR A 33 5.70 33.77 46.25
C THR A 33 6.57 32.75 45.47
N PRO A 34 7.53 32.02 46.08
CA PRO A 34 8.32 31.01 45.39
C PRO A 34 7.65 29.63 45.53
N THR A 35 7.36 28.97 44.40
CA THR A 35 7.02 27.54 44.39
C THR A 35 8.21 26.77 43.81
N ALA A 36 8.56 25.69 44.51
CA ALA A 36 9.73 24.87 44.30
C ALA A 36 9.92 24.40 42.85
N SER A 37 11.18 24.45 42.39
CA SER A 37 11.63 23.72 41.21
C SER A 37 11.55 22.22 41.49
N GLU A 38 10.57 21.55 40.91
CA GLU A 38 10.70 20.14 40.57
C GLU A 38 11.44 20.05 39.23
N THR A 39 12.64 19.48 39.28
CA THR A 39 13.32 18.90 38.14
C THR A 39 12.42 17.84 37.52
N ALA A 40 11.70 18.21 36.45
CA ALA A 40 11.03 17.26 35.59
C ALA A 40 12.09 16.43 34.85
N THR A 41 12.26 15.18 35.29
CA THR A 41 12.76 14.11 34.43
C THR A 41 11.83 14.03 33.21
N GLY A 42 12.34 14.37 32.04
CA GLY A 42 11.60 14.27 30.78
C GLY A 42 11.21 12.82 30.50
N SER A 43 9.97 12.47 30.84
CA SER A 43 9.28 11.34 30.22
C SER A 43 9.06 11.73 28.76
N ALA A 44 9.52 10.90 27.82
CA ALA A 44 9.18 11.04 26.41
C ALA A 44 7.64 10.96 26.30
N GLY A 45 7.00 12.11 26.10
CA GLY A 45 5.56 12.16 25.84
C GLY A 45 5.30 11.50 24.50
N GLY A 46 4.31 10.61 24.44
CA GLY A 46 3.92 9.95 23.18
C GLY A 46 3.54 10.96 22.10
N ILE A 47 3.64 10.54 20.83
CA ILE A 47 3.29 11.40 19.70
C ILE A 47 1.78 11.57 19.61
N ALA A 48 1.33 12.82 19.62
CA ALA A 48 -0.06 13.19 19.36
C ALA A 48 -0.18 13.68 17.91
N CYS A 49 -0.77 12.86 17.04
CA CYS A 49 -1.17 13.30 15.72
C CYS A 49 -2.35 14.29 15.84
N PRO A 50 -2.41 15.35 15.03
CA PRO A 50 -3.57 16.21 14.99
C PRO A 50 -4.82 15.37 14.70
N ALA A 51 -5.91 15.65 15.43
CA ALA A 51 -7.20 15.01 15.16
C ALA A 51 -7.56 15.25 13.68
N PRO A 52 -8.13 14.25 12.98
CA PRO A 52 -8.47 14.41 11.58
C PRO A 52 -9.44 15.58 11.44
N GLU A 53 -9.04 16.63 10.70
CA GLU A 53 -10.00 17.50 10.06
C GLU A 53 -10.70 16.61 9.03
N GLY A 54 -11.97 16.31 9.28
CA GLY A 54 -12.74 15.35 8.49
C GLY A 54 -12.76 15.71 7.02
N GLY A 55 -11.83 15.14 6.26
CA GLY A 55 -11.89 15.06 4.81
C GLY A 55 -13.05 14.14 4.49
N GLY A 56 -14.15 14.73 4.01
CA GLY A 56 -15.34 13.99 3.60
C GLY A 56 -14.93 12.90 2.63
N GLY A 57 -15.29 11.66 2.96
CA GLY A 57 -15.12 10.52 2.07
C GLY A 57 -15.65 10.84 0.69
N ALA A 58 -14.97 10.29 -0.33
CA ALA A 58 -15.35 10.46 -1.72
C ALA A 58 -16.86 10.27 -1.88
N ALA A 59 -17.51 11.27 -2.49
CA ALA A 59 -18.95 11.29 -2.65
C ALA A 59 -19.41 10.04 -3.40
N ALA A 60 -20.38 9.32 -2.82
CA ALA A 60 -21.01 8.18 -3.45
C ALA A 60 -21.57 8.60 -4.83
N SER A 61 -20.98 8.08 -5.90
CA SER A 61 -21.54 8.15 -7.25
C SER A 61 -22.89 7.43 -7.27
N GLN A 62 -23.90 8.11 -7.82
CA GLN A 62 -25.25 7.59 -7.97
C GLN A 62 -25.25 6.32 -8.80
N THR A 63 -25.79 5.24 -8.23
CA THR A 63 -26.07 3.98 -8.92
C THR A 63 -27.11 4.24 -10.00
N ALA A 64 -26.70 4.25 -11.26
CA ALA A 64 -27.62 4.20 -12.39
C ALA A 64 -28.38 2.86 -12.36
N GLU A 65 -29.72 2.92 -12.47
CA GLU A 65 -30.58 1.74 -12.53
C GLU A 65 -30.18 0.82 -13.69
N SER A 66 -30.03 -0.47 -13.38
CA SER A 66 -29.68 -1.52 -14.33
C SER A 66 -30.78 -1.68 -15.39
N GLY A 67 -30.53 -1.12 -16.57
CA GLY A 67 -31.05 -1.72 -17.80
C GLY A 67 -30.52 -3.16 -17.94
N SER A 68 -31.19 -3.98 -18.75
CA SER A 68 -30.65 -5.30 -19.10
C SER A 68 -29.32 -5.12 -19.84
N VAL A 69 -28.25 -5.73 -19.34
CA VAL A 69 -26.94 -5.72 -20.01
C VAL A 69 -27.10 -6.29 -21.43
N PRO A 70 -26.73 -5.55 -22.50
CA PRO A 70 -26.79 -6.06 -23.86
C PRO A 70 -25.97 -7.34 -24.01
N ALA A 71 -26.41 -8.25 -24.89
CA ALA A 71 -25.62 -9.43 -25.22
C ALA A 71 -24.31 -9.03 -25.91
N SER A 72 -23.25 -9.80 -25.67
CA SER A 72 -21.99 -9.59 -26.38
C SER A 72 -22.18 -9.72 -27.90
N THR A 73 -21.62 -8.77 -28.65
CA THR A 73 -21.60 -8.78 -30.11
C THR A 73 -20.48 -9.68 -30.67
N GLY A 74 -19.44 -9.93 -29.88
CA GLY A 74 -18.39 -10.92 -30.15
C GLY A 74 -18.61 -12.20 -29.35
N THR A 75 -18.45 -13.35 -29.96
CA THR A 75 -18.52 -14.65 -29.25
C THR A 75 -17.27 -15.46 -29.50
N THR A 76 -16.75 -16.10 -28.45
CA THR A 76 -15.62 -17.03 -28.52
C THR A 76 -16.03 -18.42 -28.02
N GLU A 77 -15.37 -19.47 -28.50
CA GLU A 77 -15.52 -20.81 -27.90
C GLU A 77 -14.61 -21.02 -26.69
N THR A 78 -13.58 -20.18 -26.52
CA THR A 78 -12.62 -20.29 -25.41
C THR A 78 -12.97 -19.30 -24.31
N PRO A 79 -13.44 -19.76 -23.13
CA PRO A 79 -13.76 -18.86 -22.02
C PRO A 79 -12.52 -18.10 -21.55
N LEU A 80 -12.72 -16.92 -20.99
CA LEU A 80 -11.68 -16.21 -20.26
C LEU A 80 -11.34 -17.00 -18.99
N ARG A 81 -10.08 -17.43 -18.88
CA ARG A 81 -9.59 -18.21 -17.74
C ARG A 81 -8.67 -17.37 -16.88
N LEU A 82 -9.00 -17.24 -15.61
CA LEU A 82 -8.21 -16.50 -14.63
C LEU A 82 -7.51 -17.47 -13.68
N GLY A 83 -6.22 -17.24 -13.45
CA GLY A 83 -5.52 -17.77 -12.30
C GLY A 83 -5.59 -16.79 -11.14
N SER A 84 -5.67 -17.29 -9.92
CA SER A 84 -5.45 -16.52 -8.71
C SER A 84 -4.25 -17.14 -7.98
N LEU A 85 -3.25 -16.32 -7.67
CA LEU A 85 -2.02 -16.67 -6.99
C LEU A 85 -1.90 -15.83 -5.72
N LEU A 86 -2.76 -16.09 -4.74
CA LEU A 86 -2.92 -15.27 -3.54
C LEU A 86 -2.46 -16.05 -2.28
N PRO A 87 -1.97 -15.37 -1.24
CA PRO A 87 -1.33 -16.02 -0.10
C PRO A 87 -2.36 -16.71 0.78
N THR A 88 -2.38 -18.05 0.76
CA THR A 88 -3.15 -18.86 1.71
C THR A 88 -2.26 -19.48 2.78
N THR A 89 -0.94 -19.48 2.55
CA THR A 89 0.10 -19.77 3.54
C THR A 89 1.13 -18.66 3.59
N GLY A 90 2.03 -18.72 4.56
CA GLY A 90 3.11 -17.75 4.71
C GLY A 90 2.74 -16.51 5.54
N SER A 91 3.64 -15.54 5.53
CA SER A 91 3.59 -14.33 6.37
C SER A 91 2.43 -13.38 6.01
N LEU A 92 1.93 -13.46 4.78
CA LEU A 92 0.80 -12.67 4.28
C LEU A 92 -0.51 -13.46 4.20
N ALA A 93 -0.61 -14.65 4.81
CA ALA A 93 -1.81 -15.48 4.72
C ALA A 93 -3.10 -14.82 5.23
N PHE A 94 -2.99 -13.74 6.02
CA PHE A 94 -4.14 -12.96 6.49
C PHE A 94 -4.82 -12.16 5.35
N LEU A 95 -4.10 -11.84 4.28
CA LEU A 95 -4.63 -11.13 3.10
C LEU A 95 -5.36 -12.07 2.12
N GLY A 96 -5.07 -13.37 2.16
CA GLY A 96 -5.66 -14.33 1.23
C GLY A 96 -7.20 -14.34 1.22
N PRO A 97 -7.88 -14.49 2.37
CA PRO A 97 -9.34 -14.53 2.40
C PRO A 97 -10.03 -13.31 1.77
N PRO A 98 -9.71 -12.04 2.14
CA PRO A 98 -10.36 -10.89 1.52
C PRO A 98 -10.05 -10.75 0.02
N GLU A 99 -8.80 -10.99 -0.41
CA GLU A 99 -8.43 -10.92 -1.82
C GLU A 99 -9.16 -11.99 -2.66
N ILE A 100 -9.19 -13.24 -2.19
CA ILE A 100 -9.91 -14.35 -2.85
C ILE A 100 -11.41 -14.06 -2.92
N ALA A 101 -12.00 -13.50 -1.86
CA ALA A 101 -13.40 -13.10 -1.86
C ALA A 101 -13.67 -11.98 -2.89
N GLY A 102 -12.76 -11.01 -3.02
CA GLY A 102 -12.82 -9.97 -4.05
C GLY A 102 -12.79 -10.53 -5.47
N VAL A 103 -11.84 -11.44 -5.76
CA VAL A 103 -11.78 -12.15 -7.05
C VAL A 103 -13.09 -12.89 -7.34
N ASN A 104 -13.59 -13.66 -6.38
CA ASN A 104 -14.79 -14.46 -6.55
C ASN A 104 -16.05 -13.60 -6.75
N LEU A 105 -16.17 -12.49 -6.02
CA LEU A 105 -17.26 -11.53 -6.21
C LEU A 105 -17.22 -10.92 -7.62
N GLY A 106 -16.04 -10.53 -8.11
CA GLY A 106 -15.87 -9.98 -9.46
C GLY A 106 -16.29 -10.99 -10.53
N VAL A 107 -15.81 -12.24 -10.42
CA VAL A 107 -16.17 -13.33 -11.34
C VAL A 107 -17.67 -13.60 -11.34
N ASP A 108 -18.29 -13.65 -10.16
CA ASP A 108 -19.74 -13.86 -10.02
C ASP A 108 -20.57 -12.74 -10.68
N GLU A 109 -20.21 -11.48 -10.44
CA GLU A 109 -20.92 -10.34 -11.03
C GLU A 109 -20.71 -10.24 -12.55
N VAL A 110 -19.51 -10.52 -13.05
CA VAL A 110 -19.24 -10.61 -14.50
C VAL A 110 -20.09 -11.70 -15.14
N ASN A 111 -20.14 -12.88 -14.52
CA ASN A 111 -20.91 -14.01 -15.05
C ASN A 111 -22.42 -13.74 -15.03
N LYS A 112 -22.93 -13.09 -13.98
CA LYS A 112 -24.33 -12.62 -13.91
C LYS A 112 -24.68 -11.59 -14.98
N ALA A 113 -23.71 -10.78 -15.41
CA ALA A 113 -23.86 -9.81 -16.50
C ALA A 113 -23.71 -10.43 -17.91
N GLY A 114 -23.72 -11.76 -18.02
CA GLY A 114 -23.62 -12.48 -19.31
C GLY A 114 -22.21 -12.89 -19.71
N GLY A 115 -21.23 -12.70 -18.81
CA GLY A 115 -19.84 -13.10 -19.02
C GLY A 115 -19.10 -12.22 -20.04
N VAL A 116 -17.97 -12.74 -20.51
CA VAL A 116 -17.07 -12.10 -21.47
C VAL A 116 -17.15 -12.85 -22.78
N LEU A 117 -17.37 -12.12 -23.88
CA LEU A 117 -17.51 -12.69 -25.23
C LEU A 117 -18.53 -13.85 -25.27
N GLY A 118 -19.63 -13.68 -24.53
CA GLY A 118 -20.73 -14.64 -24.43
C GLY A 118 -20.43 -15.92 -23.65
N LYS A 119 -19.31 -15.99 -22.91
CA LYS A 119 -18.95 -17.14 -22.07
C LYS A 119 -18.72 -16.71 -20.62
N PRO A 120 -19.08 -17.55 -19.63
CA PRO A 120 -18.71 -17.29 -18.25
C PRO A 120 -17.19 -17.40 -18.07
N ILE A 121 -16.64 -16.57 -17.17
CA ILE A 121 -15.27 -16.65 -16.68
C ILE A 121 -15.10 -17.90 -15.82
N GLU A 122 -13.96 -18.57 -16.00
CA GLU A 122 -13.49 -19.65 -15.13
C GLU A 122 -12.32 -19.14 -14.29
N VAL A 123 -12.29 -19.41 -12.98
CA VAL A 123 -11.20 -19.02 -12.08
C VAL A 123 -10.61 -20.24 -11.36
N VAL A 124 -9.28 -20.26 -11.22
CA VAL A 124 -8.55 -21.30 -10.47
C VAL A 124 -7.64 -20.66 -9.45
N HIS A 125 -7.88 -20.94 -8.18
CA HIS A 125 -7.05 -20.45 -7.08
C HIS A 125 -5.86 -21.37 -6.79
N ARG A 126 -4.71 -20.77 -6.52
CA ARG A 126 -3.49 -21.41 -6.06
C ARG A 126 -2.80 -20.54 -5.01
N ASP A 127 -2.10 -21.19 -4.10
CA ASP A 127 -1.31 -20.52 -3.07
C ASP A 127 -0.07 -19.86 -3.69
N SER A 128 0.24 -18.65 -3.21
CA SER A 128 1.51 -17.99 -3.51
C SER A 128 2.62 -18.35 -2.52
N GLY A 129 2.26 -18.70 -1.26
CA GLY A 129 3.23 -18.90 -0.19
C GLY A 129 4.10 -17.66 0.08
N ASP A 130 5.33 -17.91 0.54
CA ASP A 130 6.40 -16.94 0.82
C ASP A 130 7.61 -17.19 -0.10
N THR A 131 8.58 -16.26 -0.14
CA THR A 131 9.77 -16.36 -1.01
C THR A 131 10.72 -17.51 -0.62
N LYS A 132 10.61 -18.01 0.61
CA LYS A 132 11.39 -19.15 1.13
C LYS A 132 10.92 -20.52 0.60
N THR A 133 9.87 -20.57 -0.20
CA THR A 133 9.27 -21.80 -0.73
C THR A 133 9.16 -21.75 -2.25
N ASP A 134 9.10 -22.91 -2.91
CA ASP A 134 8.85 -22.99 -4.36
C ASP A 134 7.36 -22.94 -4.71
N ILE A 135 6.47 -22.66 -3.74
CA ILE A 135 5.01 -22.71 -3.91
C ILE A 135 4.57 -21.81 -5.06
N ALA A 136 5.01 -20.54 -5.09
CA ALA A 136 4.63 -19.59 -6.15
C ALA A 136 4.98 -20.09 -7.55
N THR A 137 6.20 -20.59 -7.75
CA THR A 137 6.69 -21.09 -9.04
C THR A 137 5.94 -22.35 -9.49
N GLN A 138 5.65 -23.28 -8.57
CA GLN A 138 4.89 -24.49 -8.86
C GLN A 138 3.42 -24.17 -9.18
N SER A 139 2.79 -23.31 -8.37
CA SER A 139 1.44 -22.80 -8.58
C SER A 139 1.32 -22.08 -9.93
N THR A 140 2.27 -21.21 -10.26
CA THR A 140 2.32 -20.51 -11.55
C THR A 140 2.42 -21.49 -12.72
N SER A 141 3.32 -22.48 -12.63
CA SER A 141 3.44 -23.52 -13.66
C SER A 141 2.13 -24.29 -13.85
N ALA A 142 1.43 -24.60 -12.76
CA ALA A 142 0.13 -25.28 -12.82
C ALA A 142 -0.99 -24.39 -13.40
N LEU A 143 -0.98 -23.08 -13.13
CA LEU A 143 -1.92 -22.13 -13.72
C LEU A 143 -1.67 -21.97 -15.23
N LEU A 144 -0.42 -21.78 -15.65
CA LEU A 144 -0.05 -21.69 -17.06
C LEU A 144 -0.40 -22.98 -17.82
N GLY A 145 -0.18 -24.14 -17.22
CA GLY A 145 -0.57 -25.44 -17.79
C GLY A 145 -2.09 -25.62 -17.99
N GLN A 146 -2.92 -24.81 -17.32
CA GLN A 146 -4.38 -24.78 -17.49
C GLN A 146 -4.84 -23.76 -18.54
N GLY A 147 -3.91 -23.03 -19.16
CA GLY A 147 -4.19 -22.06 -20.23
C GLY A 147 -4.90 -20.81 -19.72
N VAL A 148 -4.52 -20.30 -18.56
CA VAL A 148 -5.05 -19.02 -18.05
C VAL A 148 -4.59 -17.85 -18.92
N SER A 149 -5.48 -16.87 -19.08
CA SER A 149 -5.26 -15.62 -19.83
C SER A 149 -4.58 -14.56 -18.98
N ALA A 150 -4.86 -14.56 -17.68
CA ALA A 150 -4.30 -13.66 -16.69
C ALA A 150 -4.14 -14.38 -15.35
N ILE A 151 -3.19 -13.95 -14.53
CA ILE A 151 -2.97 -14.39 -13.16
C ILE A 151 -3.09 -13.17 -12.25
N ILE A 152 -4.04 -13.21 -11.32
CA ILE A 152 -4.27 -12.19 -10.29
C ILE A 152 -3.44 -12.57 -9.06
N GLY A 153 -2.55 -11.69 -8.62
CA GLY A 153 -1.57 -11.94 -7.57
C GLY A 153 -0.15 -11.65 -8.07
N ALA A 154 0.91 -12.02 -7.34
CA ALA A 154 0.87 -12.33 -5.92
C ALA A 154 0.80 -11.04 -5.11
N ALA A 155 0.36 -11.15 -3.86
CA ALA A 155 0.26 -10.01 -2.96
C ALA A 155 1.64 -9.48 -2.54
N SER A 156 2.61 -10.37 -2.28
CA SER A 156 3.98 -9.96 -1.95
C SER A 156 4.76 -9.51 -3.19
N SER A 157 5.46 -8.38 -3.07
CA SER A 157 6.44 -7.92 -4.06
C SER A 157 7.58 -8.93 -4.25
N GLY A 158 8.12 -9.46 -3.16
CA GLY A 158 9.18 -10.48 -3.21
C GLY A 158 8.73 -11.73 -3.96
N VAL A 159 7.52 -12.23 -3.67
CA VAL A 159 6.95 -13.41 -4.36
C VAL A 159 6.66 -13.10 -5.83
N SER A 160 6.10 -11.94 -6.13
CA SER A 160 5.79 -11.56 -7.52
C SER A 160 7.03 -11.50 -8.40
N LYS A 161 8.17 -11.03 -7.86
CA LYS A 161 9.45 -11.02 -8.58
C LYS A 161 9.98 -12.40 -8.95
N THR A 162 9.60 -13.47 -8.23
CA THR A 162 10.05 -14.83 -8.57
C THR A 162 9.28 -15.41 -9.76
N VAL A 163 8.07 -14.92 -10.03
CA VAL A 163 7.16 -15.49 -11.04
C VAL A 163 6.87 -14.57 -12.24
N ILE A 164 7.10 -13.26 -12.12
CA ILE A 164 6.74 -12.27 -13.15
C ILE A 164 7.29 -12.63 -14.55
N ASN A 165 8.56 -13.01 -14.66
CA ASN A 165 9.17 -13.40 -15.93
C ASN A 165 8.60 -14.71 -16.49
N GLN A 166 8.14 -15.62 -15.62
CA GLN A 166 7.50 -16.85 -16.03
C GLN A 166 6.11 -16.57 -16.62
N ILE A 167 5.33 -15.70 -15.96
CA ILE A 167 3.96 -15.35 -16.37
C ILE A 167 3.99 -14.56 -17.67
N THR A 168 4.71 -13.45 -17.68
CA THR A 168 4.83 -12.54 -18.83
C THR A 168 5.56 -13.20 -20.01
N GLY A 169 6.53 -14.08 -19.70
CA GLY A 169 7.21 -14.93 -20.67
C GLY A 169 6.26 -15.84 -21.46
N ALA A 170 5.16 -16.27 -20.83
CA ALA A 170 4.11 -17.09 -21.45
C ALA A 170 3.04 -16.28 -22.19
N GLY A 171 3.15 -14.94 -22.23
CA GLY A 171 2.14 -14.06 -22.86
C GLY A 171 0.86 -13.91 -22.02
N VAL A 172 0.93 -14.22 -20.73
CA VAL A 172 -0.18 -14.13 -19.76
C VAL A 172 -0.04 -12.83 -18.98
N VAL A 173 -1.17 -12.15 -18.72
CA VAL A 173 -1.17 -10.93 -17.89
C VAL A 173 -0.87 -11.31 -16.45
N HIS A 174 0.03 -10.57 -15.81
CA HIS A 174 0.29 -10.63 -14.38
C HIS A 174 -0.32 -9.39 -13.73
N PHE A 175 -1.40 -9.56 -12.98
CA PHE A 175 -2.14 -8.43 -12.38
C PHE A 175 -2.12 -8.52 -10.85
N SER A 176 -1.30 -7.73 -10.16
CA SER A 176 -1.28 -7.78 -8.69
C SER A 176 -2.30 -6.85 -8.05
N PRO A 177 -3.08 -7.32 -7.06
CA PRO A 177 -3.98 -6.45 -6.30
C PRO A 177 -3.29 -5.73 -5.13
N ALA A 178 -2.06 -6.09 -4.75
CA ALA A 178 -1.51 -5.65 -3.46
C ALA A 178 0.00 -5.31 -3.47
N ASN A 179 0.79 -5.76 -4.44
CA ASN A 179 2.23 -5.53 -4.37
C ASN A 179 2.61 -4.07 -4.71
N THR A 180 3.50 -3.49 -3.91
CA THR A 180 3.72 -2.03 -3.92
C THR A 180 5.13 -1.63 -4.36
N SER A 181 6.07 -2.57 -4.48
CA SER A 181 7.48 -2.26 -4.78
C SER A 181 7.61 -1.36 -6.02
N PRO A 182 8.40 -0.27 -5.96
CA PRO A 182 8.60 0.63 -7.10
C PRO A 182 9.28 -0.05 -8.29
N ASP A 183 10.02 -1.14 -8.06
CA ASP A 183 10.80 -1.84 -9.07
C ASP A 183 9.95 -2.37 -10.23
N PHE A 184 8.66 -2.65 -9.99
CA PHE A 184 7.75 -3.12 -11.03
C PHE A 184 7.51 -2.11 -12.15
N THR A 185 7.51 -0.80 -11.82
CA THR A 185 7.33 0.32 -12.77
C THR A 185 8.32 0.28 -13.95
N THR A 186 9.50 -0.30 -13.72
CA THR A 186 10.59 -0.38 -14.71
C THR A 186 10.98 -1.81 -15.05
N TRP A 187 10.17 -2.79 -14.64
CA TRP A 187 10.46 -4.19 -14.91
C TRP A 187 10.29 -4.50 -16.41
N ASP A 188 11.15 -5.36 -16.97
CA ASP A 188 10.98 -5.85 -18.33
C ASP A 188 9.91 -6.95 -18.37
N ASP A 189 8.64 -6.55 -18.27
CA ASP A 189 7.49 -7.44 -18.23
C ASP A 189 6.78 -7.60 -19.59
N LYS A 190 7.33 -6.99 -20.65
CA LYS A 190 6.76 -6.99 -22.01
C LYS A 190 5.37 -6.32 -22.12
N GLY A 191 5.04 -5.39 -21.22
CA GLY A 191 3.74 -4.71 -21.14
C GLY A 191 2.62 -5.58 -20.58
N LEU A 192 2.96 -6.65 -19.87
CA LEU A 192 2.01 -7.65 -19.37
C LEU A 192 1.85 -7.63 -17.85
N TYR A 193 2.62 -6.82 -17.14
CA TYR A 193 2.42 -6.62 -15.71
C TYR A 193 1.58 -5.36 -15.44
N TRP A 194 0.63 -5.50 -14.51
CA TRP A 194 -0.31 -4.47 -14.09
C TRP A 194 -0.57 -4.60 -12.59
N ARG A 195 -1.00 -3.52 -11.94
CA ARG A 195 -1.46 -3.59 -10.54
C ARG A 195 -2.56 -2.58 -10.23
N THR A 196 -3.43 -2.92 -9.28
CA THR A 196 -4.49 -2.02 -8.77
C THR A 196 -4.04 -1.31 -7.49
N ALA A 197 -3.15 -1.91 -6.69
CA ALA A 197 -2.50 -1.21 -5.60
C ALA A 197 -1.50 -0.16 -6.13
N PRO A 198 -1.45 1.05 -5.55
CA PRO A 198 -0.46 2.05 -5.92
C PRO A 198 0.94 1.68 -5.40
N SER A 199 1.97 2.25 -6.02
CA SER A 199 3.36 2.06 -5.61
C SER A 199 3.67 2.62 -4.21
N ASP A 200 4.66 2.02 -3.54
CA ASP A 200 5.31 2.52 -2.31
C ASP A 200 5.83 3.95 -2.43
N VAL A 201 6.03 4.46 -3.65
CA VAL A 201 6.31 5.89 -3.88
C VAL A 201 5.22 6.76 -3.24
N LEU A 202 3.96 6.37 -3.39
CA LEU A 202 2.84 7.09 -2.79
C LEU A 202 2.68 6.77 -1.30
N GLN A 203 2.68 5.49 -0.92
CA GLN A 203 2.50 5.11 0.49
C GLN A 203 3.62 5.66 1.38
N GLY A 204 4.87 5.57 0.93
CA GLY A 204 6.03 6.11 1.64
C GLY A 204 5.97 7.63 1.76
N LYS A 205 5.52 8.32 0.72
CA LYS A 205 5.25 9.77 0.77
C LYS A 205 4.20 10.12 1.81
N VAL A 206 3.07 9.42 1.82
CA VAL A 206 2.00 9.65 2.79
C VAL A 206 2.48 9.36 4.21
N LEU A 207 3.11 8.21 4.44
CA LEU A 207 3.57 7.82 5.77
C LEU A 207 4.65 8.77 6.32
N GLY A 208 5.65 9.14 5.52
CA GLY A 208 6.68 10.09 5.91
C GLY A 208 6.09 11.45 6.27
N ASN A 209 5.22 12.00 5.42
CA ASN A 209 4.53 13.27 5.70
C ASN A 209 3.61 13.18 6.92
N TYR A 210 2.96 12.04 7.12
CA TYR A 210 2.05 11.82 8.24
C TYR A 210 2.82 11.82 9.57
N MET A 211 3.95 11.10 9.67
CA MET A 211 4.80 11.15 10.86
C MET A 211 5.26 12.58 11.19
N ALA A 212 5.69 13.36 10.18
CA ALA A 212 6.07 14.76 10.36
C ALA A 212 4.89 15.63 10.81
N THR A 213 3.70 15.42 10.23
CA THR A 213 2.46 16.12 10.63
C THR A 213 2.05 15.81 12.06
N CYS A 214 2.35 14.60 12.54
CA CYS A 214 2.18 14.24 13.94
C CYS A 214 3.21 14.88 14.89
N GLY A 215 4.18 15.65 14.35
CA GLY A 215 5.19 16.35 15.14
C GLY A 215 6.47 15.55 15.38
N ALA A 216 6.65 14.39 14.74
CA ALA A 216 7.92 13.67 14.82
C ALA A 216 9.03 14.49 14.15
N GLN A 217 10.15 14.69 14.83
CA GLN A 217 11.36 15.28 14.26
C GLN A 217 12.37 14.21 13.87
N THR A 218 12.33 13.07 14.55
CA THR A 218 13.21 11.93 14.34
C THR A 218 12.44 10.62 14.16
N VAL A 219 12.89 9.80 13.22
CA VAL A 219 12.30 8.48 12.92
C VAL A 219 13.36 7.38 13.00
N GLY A 220 12.99 6.27 13.65
CA GLY A 220 13.68 4.99 13.54
C GLY A 220 12.88 4.04 12.66
N MET A 221 13.53 3.15 11.92
CA MET A 221 12.83 2.18 11.06
C MET A 221 13.34 0.75 11.29
N ILE A 222 12.44 -0.20 11.50
CA ILE A 222 12.76 -1.64 11.38
C ILE A 222 12.19 -2.13 10.06
N VAL A 223 13.06 -2.68 9.22
CA VAL A 223 12.77 -2.86 7.79
C VAL A 223 13.07 -4.31 7.37
N LEU A 224 12.11 -4.95 6.72
CA LEU A 224 12.34 -6.22 6.03
C LEU A 224 13.33 -6.00 4.88
N ASN A 225 14.39 -6.79 4.85
CA ASN A 225 15.44 -6.72 3.84
C ASN A 225 15.01 -7.41 2.54
N ASP A 226 13.99 -6.87 1.89
CA ASP A 226 13.52 -7.27 0.58
C ASP A 226 13.14 -6.03 -0.27
N ALA A 227 12.69 -6.26 -1.49
CA ALA A 227 12.35 -5.19 -2.42
C ALA A 227 11.11 -4.36 -2.02
N TYR A 228 10.24 -4.93 -1.19
CA TYR A 228 9.13 -4.19 -0.59
C TYR A 228 9.67 -3.29 0.52
N GLY A 229 10.31 -3.88 1.53
CA GLY A 229 10.71 -3.16 2.72
C GLY A 229 11.74 -2.07 2.47
N THR A 230 12.78 -2.37 1.69
CA THR A 230 13.81 -1.37 1.35
C THR A 230 13.30 -0.28 0.41
N GLY A 231 12.39 -0.62 -0.51
CA GLY A 231 11.73 0.32 -1.41
C GLY A 231 10.84 1.30 -0.64
N LEU A 232 9.96 0.78 0.22
CA LEU A 232 9.09 1.59 1.06
C LEU A 232 9.89 2.46 2.04
N ALA A 233 10.90 1.90 2.71
CA ALA A 233 11.77 2.64 3.63
C ALA A 233 12.47 3.81 2.96
N SER A 234 12.96 3.62 1.73
CA SER A 234 13.59 4.69 0.95
C SER A 234 12.63 5.85 0.64
N ASN A 235 11.39 5.54 0.27
CA ASN A 235 10.36 6.55 0.00
C ASN A 235 9.89 7.26 1.29
N VAL A 236 9.71 6.53 2.38
CA VAL A 236 9.40 7.09 3.71
C VAL A 236 10.48 8.07 4.15
N LYS A 237 11.74 7.63 4.09
CA LYS A 237 12.90 8.46 4.44
C LYS A 237 12.94 9.75 3.62
N SER A 238 12.82 9.62 2.30
CA SER A 238 12.88 10.77 1.39
C SER A 238 11.78 11.79 1.69
N ALA A 239 10.55 11.34 1.94
CA ALA A 239 9.44 12.22 2.26
C ALA A 239 9.57 12.86 3.65
N PHE A 240 9.97 12.09 4.66
CA PHE A 240 10.14 12.60 6.01
C PHE A 240 11.27 13.64 6.11
N GLU A 241 12.41 13.39 5.44
CA GLU A 241 13.52 14.36 5.36
C GLU A 241 13.14 15.61 4.57
N ALA A 242 12.36 15.47 3.48
CA ALA A 242 11.83 16.61 2.74
C ALA A 242 10.84 17.46 3.58
N ALA A 243 10.13 16.85 4.53
CA ALA A 243 9.28 17.53 5.50
C ALA A 243 10.06 18.16 6.68
N GLY A 244 11.40 18.05 6.69
CA GLY A 244 12.28 18.64 7.70
C GLY A 244 12.61 17.73 8.89
N GLY A 245 12.21 16.46 8.83
CA GLY A 245 12.58 15.44 9.82
C GLY A 245 13.94 14.80 9.55
N GLN A 246 14.36 13.88 10.42
CA GLN A 246 15.60 13.11 10.29
C GLN A 246 15.38 11.63 10.59
N VAL A 247 15.85 10.73 9.71
CA VAL A 247 15.95 9.30 10.04
C VAL A 247 17.21 9.07 10.88
N VAL A 248 17.05 8.64 12.13
CA VAL A 248 18.15 8.51 13.11
C VAL A 248 18.64 7.07 13.29
N ALA A 249 17.84 6.08 12.88
CA ALA A 249 18.26 4.68 12.82
C ALA A 249 17.42 3.90 11.81
N GLU A 250 18.05 2.95 11.13
CA GLU A 250 17.41 2.05 10.17
C GLU A 250 18.03 0.67 10.36
N GLU A 251 17.23 -0.30 10.77
CA GLU A 251 17.69 -1.64 11.09
C GLU A 251 16.98 -2.69 10.23
N LEU A 252 17.79 -3.44 9.49
CA LEU A 252 17.33 -4.49 8.60
C LEU A 252 17.24 -5.84 9.32
N PHE A 253 16.28 -6.66 8.91
CA PHE A 253 16.23 -8.09 9.20
C PHE A 253 15.85 -8.87 7.93
N ASN A 254 16.23 -10.14 7.84
CA ASN A 254 15.96 -10.95 6.66
C ASN A 254 14.66 -11.74 6.80
N GLU A 255 14.08 -12.12 5.65
CA GLU A 255 12.96 -13.05 5.65
C GLU A 255 13.37 -14.39 6.30
N GLY A 256 12.52 -14.91 7.18
CA GLY A 256 12.80 -16.12 7.96
C GLY A 256 13.50 -15.87 9.30
N ASP A 257 14.02 -14.67 9.56
CA ASP A 257 14.50 -14.30 10.89
C ASP A 257 13.35 -14.39 11.91
N THR A 258 13.64 -14.90 13.10
CA THR A 258 12.66 -15.07 14.20
C THR A 258 13.06 -14.34 15.47
N GLN A 259 14.22 -13.66 15.46
CA GLN A 259 14.77 -12.95 16.61
C GLN A 259 15.11 -11.52 16.21
N PHE A 260 14.57 -10.55 16.94
CA PHE A 260 14.61 -9.12 16.57
C PHE A 260 15.19 -8.22 17.66
N SER A 261 15.72 -8.80 18.75
CA SER A 261 16.18 -8.03 19.92
C SER A 261 17.29 -7.03 19.56
N SER A 262 18.23 -7.41 18.70
CA SER A 262 19.33 -6.52 18.30
C SER A 262 18.84 -5.31 17.50
N GLN A 263 17.88 -5.50 16.58
CA GLN A 263 17.29 -4.41 15.81
C GLN A 263 16.53 -3.47 16.75
N VAL A 264 15.68 -4.01 17.63
CA VAL A 264 14.92 -3.23 18.62
C VAL A 264 15.83 -2.43 19.55
N ASP A 265 16.91 -3.04 20.06
CA ASP A 265 17.86 -2.37 20.96
C ASP A 265 18.54 -1.16 20.31
N LYS A 266 18.93 -1.27 19.04
CA LYS A 266 19.56 -0.17 18.31
C LYS A 266 18.58 0.96 17.98
N ILE A 267 17.34 0.62 17.58
CA ILE A 267 16.29 1.64 17.36
C ILE A 267 16.01 2.42 18.65
N ILE A 268 15.84 1.73 19.78
CA ILE A 268 15.58 2.40 21.06
C ILE A 268 16.78 3.22 21.52
N ALA A 269 18.01 2.74 21.29
CA ALA A 269 19.23 3.48 21.63
C ALA A 269 19.35 4.81 20.86
N ALA A 270 18.81 4.89 19.64
CA ALA A 270 18.75 6.11 18.84
C ALA A 270 17.70 7.13 19.31
N LYS A 271 16.77 6.71 20.19
CA LYS A 271 15.71 7.54 20.80
C LYS A 271 14.89 8.35 19.78
N PRO A 272 14.32 7.72 18.73
CA PRO A 272 13.48 8.44 17.79
C PRO A 272 12.15 8.85 18.43
N ASP A 273 11.54 9.90 17.88
CA ASP A 273 10.18 10.29 18.24
C ASP A 273 9.18 9.23 17.75
N ALA A 274 9.32 8.82 16.48
CA ALA A 274 8.48 7.84 15.81
C ALA A 274 9.27 6.61 15.33
N ILE A 275 8.63 5.46 15.27
CA ILE A 275 9.20 4.20 14.80
C ILE A 275 8.31 3.62 13.71
N ALA A 276 8.84 3.53 12.48
CA ALA A 276 8.17 2.84 11.40
C ALA A 276 8.53 1.35 11.41
N LEU A 277 7.52 0.49 11.37
CA LEU A 277 7.65 -0.96 11.28
C LEU A 277 7.28 -1.39 9.86
N ILE A 278 8.29 -1.56 9.00
CA ILE A 278 8.11 -1.99 7.61
C ILE A 278 8.36 -3.50 7.56
N THR A 279 7.33 -4.26 7.94
CA THR A 279 7.42 -5.71 8.18
C THR A 279 6.13 -6.42 7.75
N PHE A 280 6.12 -7.74 7.82
CA PHE A 280 4.90 -8.54 7.78
C PHE A 280 4.56 -9.07 9.18
N ASP A 281 4.24 -10.37 9.29
CA ASP A 281 3.88 -11.08 10.53
C ASP A 281 4.95 -10.99 11.64
N GLN A 282 6.19 -10.61 11.31
CA GLN A 282 7.27 -10.35 12.28
C GLN A 282 6.89 -9.28 13.31
N ALA A 283 5.95 -8.38 12.99
CA ALA A 283 5.39 -7.41 13.94
C ALA A 283 4.87 -8.08 15.23
N LYS A 284 4.36 -9.33 15.17
CA LYS A 284 3.94 -10.11 16.35
C LYS A 284 5.06 -10.36 17.35
N SER A 285 6.30 -10.38 16.90
CA SER A 285 7.48 -10.54 17.75
C SER A 285 8.14 -9.21 18.09
N ILE A 286 8.14 -8.24 17.17
CA ILE A 286 8.79 -6.94 17.34
C ILE A 286 8.03 -6.04 18.32
N VAL A 287 6.70 -5.95 18.20
CA VAL A 287 5.86 -5.05 19.03
C VAL A 287 5.98 -5.38 20.54
N PRO A 288 5.91 -6.65 20.99
CA PRO A 288 6.13 -7.00 22.39
C PRO A 288 7.53 -6.63 22.91
N LEU A 289 8.57 -6.76 22.08
CA LEU A 289 9.94 -6.36 22.46
C LEU A 289 10.06 -4.85 22.65
N MET A 290 9.44 -4.05 21.78
CA MET A 290 9.42 -2.59 21.87
C MET A 290 8.66 -2.11 23.10
N THR A 291 7.41 -2.56 23.26
CA THR A 291 6.55 -2.18 24.39
C THR A 291 7.14 -2.63 25.73
N GLY A 292 7.72 -3.82 25.81
CA GLY A 292 8.42 -4.31 27.00
C GLY A 292 9.66 -3.48 27.39
N LYS A 293 10.19 -2.67 26.48
CA LYS A 293 11.29 -1.72 26.71
C LYS A 293 10.82 -0.28 26.86
N GLY A 294 9.51 -0.05 26.98
CA GLY A 294 8.92 1.25 27.26
C GLY A 294 8.64 2.12 26.03
N VAL A 295 8.70 1.57 24.81
CA VAL A 295 8.21 2.26 23.62
C VAL A 295 6.69 2.42 23.74
N LEU A 296 6.20 3.65 23.60
CA LEU A 296 4.77 3.93 23.66
C LEU A 296 4.09 3.51 22.35
N PRO A 297 2.87 2.96 22.37
CA PRO A 297 2.18 2.56 21.16
C PRO A 297 1.97 3.70 20.16
N THR A 298 1.76 4.92 20.65
CA THR A 298 1.63 6.12 19.81
C THR A 298 2.88 6.52 19.04
N GLN A 299 4.04 5.95 19.38
CA GLN A 299 5.28 6.10 18.62
C GLN A 299 5.37 5.10 17.46
N MET A 300 4.54 4.06 17.43
CA MET A 300 4.62 3.00 16.41
C MET A 300 3.73 3.33 15.21
N PHE A 301 4.36 3.30 14.03
CA PHE A 301 3.71 3.46 12.74
C PHE A 301 3.90 2.17 11.93
N LEU A 302 2.79 1.54 11.61
CA LEU A 302 2.66 0.30 10.85
C LEU A 302 2.38 0.60 9.37
N VAL A 303 2.54 -0.41 8.55
CA VAL A 303 2.32 -0.37 7.09
C VAL A 303 1.33 -1.46 6.69
N ASP A 304 1.01 -1.54 5.41
CA ASP A 304 0.04 -2.48 4.85
C ASP A 304 0.41 -3.93 5.12
N GLY A 305 1.70 -4.24 5.14
CA GLY A 305 2.21 -5.56 5.47
C GLY A 305 1.89 -6.05 6.88
N ASN A 306 1.59 -5.16 7.83
CA ASN A 306 1.38 -5.51 9.24
C ASN A 306 0.19 -4.79 9.91
N THR A 307 -0.56 -3.94 9.22
CA THR A 307 -1.79 -3.36 9.75
C THR A 307 -2.91 -4.41 9.72
N SER A 308 -3.00 -5.21 10.79
CA SER A 308 -3.90 -6.37 10.93
C SER A 308 -4.56 -6.45 12.31
N ASP A 309 -5.55 -7.34 12.50
CA ASP A 309 -6.18 -7.60 13.80
C ASP A 309 -5.24 -8.39 14.73
N TYR A 310 -4.73 -7.72 15.77
CA TYR A 310 -3.85 -8.30 16.77
C TYR A 310 -4.54 -8.62 18.11
N SER A 311 -5.88 -8.62 18.16
CA SER A 311 -6.67 -8.85 19.39
C SER A 311 -6.43 -10.21 20.03
N LYS A 312 -5.92 -11.18 19.27
CA LYS A 312 -5.54 -12.51 19.76
C LYS A 312 -4.05 -12.67 20.04
N ASP A 313 -3.23 -11.77 19.52
CA ASP A 313 -1.78 -11.84 19.62
C ASP A 313 -1.26 -11.04 20.81
N PHE A 314 -1.92 -9.93 21.15
CA PHE A 314 -1.47 -9.00 22.17
C PHE A 314 -2.47 -8.79 23.31
N GLN A 315 -1.97 -8.38 24.48
CA GLN A 315 -2.81 -7.92 25.58
C GLN A 315 -3.56 -6.63 25.18
N PRO A 316 -4.80 -6.41 25.62
CA PRO A 316 -5.53 -5.17 25.35
C PRO A 316 -4.68 -3.93 25.69
N GLY A 317 -4.71 -2.94 24.80
CA GLY A 317 -3.98 -1.69 24.93
C GLY A 317 -2.54 -1.70 24.42
N THR A 318 -2.00 -2.85 24.01
CA THR A 318 -0.61 -2.96 23.49
C THR A 318 -0.36 -2.09 22.27
N LEU A 319 -1.37 -1.93 21.41
CA LEU A 319 -1.30 -1.07 20.23
C LEU A 319 -2.14 0.19 20.32
N LYS A 320 -2.78 0.50 21.45
CA LYS A 320 -3.71 1.64 21.55
C LYS A 320 -3.06 2.96 21.11
N GLY A 321 -3.54 3.53 20.02
CA GLY A 321 -3.04 4.77 19.43
C GLY A 321 -1.84 4.60 18.49
N ALA A 322 -1.37 3.38 18.23
CA ALA A 322 -0.48 3.10 17.09
C ALA A 322 -1.24 3.36 15.79
N ARG A 323 -0.53 3.78 14.75
CA ARG A 323 -1.15 4.09 13.44
C ARG A 323 -0.64 3.16 12.37
N GLY A 324 -1.43 2.94 11.33
CA GLY A 324 -1.08 2.13 10.16
C GLY A 324 -1.49 2.80 8.86
N THR A 325 -0.82 2.47 7.76
CA THR A 325 -1.20 2.90 6.41
C THR A 325 -1.44 1.70 5.51
N ILE A 326 -2.58 1.65 4.81
CA ILE A 326 -2.89 0.64 3.79
C ILE A 326 -3.20 1.37 2.47
N PRO A 327 -2.53 1.03 1.35
CA PRO A 327 -2.89 1.49 0.03
C PRO A 327 -4.33 1.17 -0.34
N GLY A 328 -5.00 2.09 -1.01
CA GLY A 328 -6.39 1.95 -1.42
C GLY A 328 -7.36 2.75 -0.55
N THR A 329 -8.63 2.67 -0.93
CA THR A 329 -9.76 3.27 -0.23
C THR A 329 -10.38 2.30 0.79
N PHE A 330 -11.09 2.84 1.76
CA PHE A 330 -11.88 2.08 2.71
C PHE A 330 -13.01 1.34 2.00
N ALA A 331 -13.06 0.03 2.21
CA ALA A 331 -14.19 -0.78 1.77
C ALA A 331 -15.52 -0.22 2.31
N GLN A 332 -16.41 0.11 1.39
CA GLN A 332 -17.74 0.63 1.72
C GLN A 332 -18.63 -0.48 2.30
N GLU A 333 -19.58 -0.12 3.16
CA GLU A 333 -20.43 -1.10 3.87
C GLU A 333 -21.22 -2.02 2.93
N GLU A 334 -21.72 -1.49 1.80
CA GLU A 334 -22.40 -2.31 0.80
C GLU A 334 -21.46 -3.30 0.12
N PHE A 335 -20.21 -2.91 -0.14
CA PHE A 335 -19.21 -3.81 -0.68
C PHE A 335 -18.83 -4.91 0.32
N LYS A 336 -18.64 -4.55 1.61
CA LYS A 336 -18.42 -5.53 2.69
C LYS A 336 -19.55 -6.55 2.79
N LYS A 337 -20.81 -6.13 2.66
CA LYS A 337 -21.96 -7.05 2.66
C LYS A 337 -21.90 -8.04 1.49
N LYS A 338 -21.53 -7.58 0.29
CA LYS A 338 -21.34 -8.46 -0.87
C LYS A 338 -20.21 -9.47 -0.64
N LEU A 339 -19.08 -9.02 -0.11
CA LEU A 339 -17.96 -9.89 0.24
C LEU A 339 -18.34 -10.93 1.30
N LEU A 340 -19.09 -10.53 2.33
CA LEU A 340 -19.60 -11.45 3.36
C LEU A 340 -20.61 -12.48 2.82
N ALA A 341 -21.27 -12.18 1.70
CA ALA A 341 -22.11 -13.16 1.01
C ALA A 341 -21.27 -14.22 0.26
N ILE A 342 -20.04 -13.88 -0.12
CA ILE A 342 -19.06 -14.82 -0.70
C ILE A 342 -18.35 -15.62 0.39
N ASP A 343 -17.85 -14.94 1.43
CA ASP A 343 -17.20 -15.55 2.58
C ASP A 343 -17.71 -14.92 3.90
N PRO A 344 -18.65 -15.57 4.60
CA PRO A 344 -19.18 -15.09 5.88
C PRO A 344 -18.16 -15.04 7.03
N ALA A 345 -16.98 -15.64 6.86
CA ALA A 345 -15.93 -15.68 7.88
C ALA A 345 -14.97 -14.48 7.81
N LEU A 346 -15.11 -13.59 6.81
CA LEU A 346 -14.26 -12.42 6.64
C LEU A 346 -14.31 -11.50 7.87
N LYS A 347 -13.13 -11.03 8.24
CA LYS A 347 -12.91 -10.05 9.32
C LYS A 347 -12.02 -8.90 8.89
N ASP A 348 -11.36 -9.08 7.77
CA ASP A 348 -10.50 -8.12 7.10
C ASP A 348 -11.05 -7.92 5.69
N TYR A 349 -10.76 -6.77 5.09
CA TYR A 349 -11.24 -6.37 3.75
C TYR A 349 -10.13 -5.73 2.91
N SER A 350 -8.89 -5.76 3.41
CA SER A 350 -7.72 -5.19 2.74
C SER A 350 -7.53 -5.87 1.39
N TYR A 351 -7.26 -5.09 0.36
CA TYR A 351 -7.03 -5.54 -1.01
C TYR A 351 -8.18 -6.32 -1.68
N ALA A 352 -9.36 -6.37 -1.05
CA ALA A 352 -10.55 -7.00 -1.64
C ALA A 352 -11.12 -6.17 -2.80
N GLY A 353 -11.08 -4.83 -2.68
CA GLY A 353 -11.52 -3.91 -3.73
C GLY A 353 -10.59 -3.97 -4.95
N GLU A 354 -9.30 -3.98 -4.70
CA GLU A 354 -8.22 -4.08 -5.68
C GLU A 354 -8.27 -5.40 -6.44
N SER A 355 -8.58 -6.49 -5.72
CA SER A 355 -8.77 -7.83 -6.31
C SER A 355 -10.04 -7.92 -7.16
N TYR A 356 -11.13 -7.31 -6.70
CA TYR A 356 -12.39 -7.21 -7.44
C TYR A 356 -12.21 -6.38 -8.72
N ASP A 357 -11.55 -5.23 -8.63
CA ASP A 357 -11.29 -4.33 -9.76
C ASP A 357 -10.35 -4.97 -10.78
N ALA A 358 -9.33 -5.72 -10.35
CA ALA A 358 -8.46 -6.47 -11.26
C ALA A 358 -9.25 -7.45 -12.15
N VAL A 359 -10.23 -8.17 -11.59
CA VAL A 359 -11.13 -9.03 -12.38
C VAL A 359 -11.92 -8.23 -13.40
N ASN A 360 -12.54 -7.12 -12.98
CA ASN A 360 -13.38 -6.30 -13.85
C ASN A 360 -12.57 -5.68 -14.98
N LEU A 361 -11.39 -5.12 -14.69
CA LEU A 361 -10.50 -4.53 -15.68
C LEU A 361 -10.05 -5.57 -16.71
N ILE A 362 -9.61 -6.76 -16.27
CA ILE A 362 -9.24 -7.85 -17.19
C ILE A 362 -10.43 -8.26 -18.07
N ALA A 363 -11.63 -8.38 -17.48
CA ALA A 363 -12.84 -8.77 -18.20
C ALA A 363 -13.29 -7.70 -19.23
N LEU A 364 -13.28 -6.42 -18.84
CA LEU A 364 -13.63 -5.29 -19.72
C LEU A 364 -12.61 -5.16 -20.86
N ALA A 365 -11.32 -5.29 -20.57
CA ALA A 365 -10.27 -5.25 -21.58
C ALA A 365 -10.37 -6.44 -22.56
N ALA A 366 -10.69 -7.64 -22.08
CA ALA A 366 -10.96 -8.80 -22.93
C ALA A 366 -12.18 -8.61 -23.84
N GLU A 367 -13.25 -8.01 -23.31
CA GLU A 367 -14.44 -7.66 -24.10
C GLU A 367 -14.10 -6.62 -25.18
N SER A 368 -13.42 -5.53 -24.81
CA SER A 368 -12.99 -4.48 -25.76
C SER A 368 -12.03 -5.02 -26.83
N ALA A 369 -11.14 -5.95 -26.45
CA ALA A 369 -10.21 -6.59 -27.38
C ALA A 369 -10.89 -7.57 -28.35
N GLY A 370 -12.08 -8.10 -28.01
CA GLY A 370 -12.67 -9.23 -28.72
C GLY A 370 -11.82 -10.51 -28.59
N SER A 371 -10.96 -10.60 -27.57
CA SER A 371 -9.96 -11.66 -27.40
C SER A 371 -9.74 -12.01 -25.93
N THR A 372 -9.43 -13.28 -25.66
CA THR A 372 -9.06 -13.77 -24.33
C THR A 372 -7.55 -14.02 -24.20
N LYS A 373 -6.71 -13.58 -25.15
CA LYS A 373 -5.26 -13.72 -25.05
C LYS A 373 -4.68 -12.60 -24.19
N GLY A 374 -3.74 -12.92 -23.29
CA GLY A 374 -3.16 -11.95 -22.37
C GLY A 374 -2.57 -10.71 -23.05
N VAL A 375 -1.84 -10.88 -24.15
CA VAL A 375 -1.28 -9.75 -24.94
C VAL A 375 -2.34 -8.82 -25.52
N ASP A 376 -3.51 -9.35 -25.92
CA ASP A 376 -4.60 -8.54 -26.48
C ASP A 376 -5.37 -7.83 -25.36
N ILE A 377 -5.53 -8.50 -24.21
CA ILE A 377 -6.11 -7.92 -22.99
C ILE A 377 -5.24 -6.75 -22.51
N ALA A 378 -3.93 -6.94 -22.39
CA ALA A 378 -3.02 -5.91 -21.90
C ALA A 378 -3.05 -4.64 -22.76
N ALA A 379 -3.18 -4.79 -24.08
CA ALA A 379 -3.28 -3.67 -25.01
C ALA A 379 -4.54 -2.81 -24.81
N LYS A 380 -5.54 -3.31 -24.07
CA LYS A 380 -6.83 -2.64 -23.80
C LYS A 380 -7.02 -2.20 -22.36
N LEU A 381 -6.15 -2.59 -21.43
CA LEU A 381 -6.32 -2.30 -20.00
C LEU A 381 -6.35 -0.80 -19.70
N LYS A 382 -5.48 -0.01 -20.34
CA LYS A 382 -5.49 1.45 -20.18
C LYS A 382 -6.73 2.11 -20.78
N GLU A 383 -7.16 1.66 -21.96
CA GLU A 383 -8.32 2.21 -22.69
C GLU A 383 -9.62 2.08 -21.88
N VAL A 384 -9.80 0.98 -21.13
CA VAL A 384 -11.02 0.77 -20.33
C VAL A 384 -11.03 1.50 -18.99
N SER A 385 -9.97 2.24 -18.65
CA SER A 385 -9.84 2.98 -17.37
C SER A 385 -9.50 4.46 -17.53
N GLU A 386 -9.60 5.01 -18.74
CA GLU A 386 -9.42 6.44 -18.98
C GLU A 386 -10.22 6.96 -20.19
N GLY A 387 -10.57 8.25 -20.16
CA GLY A 387 -11.02 9.00 -21.34
C GLY A 387 -12.44 8.72 -21.86
N GLY A 388 -13.06 7.62 -21.42
CA GLY A 388 -14.43 7.23 -21.75
C GLY A 388 -15.51 7.78 -20.81
N GLU A 389 -16.72 7.21 -20.92
CA GLU A 389 -17.82 7.50 -20.00
C GLU A 389 -17.62 6.76 -18.67
N LYS A 390 -17.63 7.52 -17.57
CA LYS A 390 -17.39 6.98 -16.21
C LYS A 390 -18.42 5.93 -15.82
N CYS A 391 -17.95 4.79 -15.33
CA CYS A 391 -18.78 3.69 -14.88
C CYS A 391 -18.12 2.94 -13.72
N THR A 392 -18.91 2.45 -12.76
CA THR A 392 -18.40 1.95 -11.46
C THR A 392 -18.67 0.47 -11.21
N SER A 393 -19.22 -0.23 -12.20
CA SER A 393 -19.48 -1.67 -12.13
C SER A 393 -19.27 -2.31 -13.49
N PHE A 394 -18.93 -3.61 -13.52
CA PHE A 394 -18.76 -4.34 -14.76
C PHE A 394 -20.00 -4.24 -15.67
N ALA A 395 -21.20 -4.43 -15.12
CA ALA A 395 -22.45 -4.39 -15.88
C ALA A 395 -22.67 -3.03 -16.58
N ALA A 396 -22.35 -1.92 -15.91
CA ALA A 396 -22.43 -0.59 -16.50
C ALA A 396 -21.37 -0.39 -17.60
N CYS A 397 -20.12 -0.74 -17.33
CA CYS A 397 -19.02 -0.53 -18.28
C CYS A 397 -19.12 -1.44 -19.52
N VAL A 398 -19.48 -2.72 -19.34
CA VAL A 398 -19.62 -3.66 -20.45
C VAL A 398 -20.80 -3.28 -21.35
N THR A 399 -21.83 -2.62 -20.80
CA THR A 399 -22.93 -2.06 -21.60
C THR A 399 -22.42 -0.98 -22.55
N LEU A 400 -21.60 -0.05 -22.05
CA LEU A 400 -20.97 0.99 -22.88
C LEU A 400 -20.12 0.37 -24.00
N ILE A 401 -19.25 -0.59 -23.65
CA ILE A 401 -18.37 -1.27 -24.62
C ILE A 401 -19.20 -1.99 -25.69
N ARG A 402 -20.26 -2.71 -25.31
CA ARG A 402 -21.14 -3.43 -26.25
C ARG A 402 -21.98 -2.52 -27.14
N GLU A 403 -22.24 -1.30 -26.69
CA GLU A 403 -22.89 -0.24 -27.48
C GLU A 403 -21.90 0.50 -28.40
N GLY A 404 -20.61 0.16 -28.37
CA GLY A 404 -19.57 0.82 -29.16
C GLY A 404 -19.14 2.17 -28.61
N LYS A 405 -19.30 2.38 -27.29
CA LYS A 405 -18.81 3.56 -26.56
C LYS A 405 -17.57 3.19 -25.75
N ASP A 406 -16.75 4.20 -25.49
CA ASP A 406 -15.57 4.07 -24.63
C ASP A 406 -16.00 4.11 -23.15
N ALA A 407 -15.49 3.18 -22.35
CA ALA A 407 -15.75 3.09 -20.92
C ALA A 407 -14.55 3.60 -20.12
N ASP A 408 -14.81 4.29 -19.03
CA ASP A 408 -13.81 4.70 -18.03
C ASP A 408 -14.20 4.08 -16.69
N TYR A 409 -13.67 2.88 -16.43
CA TYR A 409 -13.95 2.14 -15.20
C TYR A 409 -13.28 2.78 -13.99
N ASP A 410 -14.06 2.97 -12.93
CA ASP A 410 -13.61 3.54 -11.66
C ASP A 410 -14.27 2.76 -10.51
N GLY A 411 -13.50 1.82 -9.94
CA GLY A 411 -14.03 0.70 -9.19
C GLY A 411 -14.08 0.88 -7.67
N GLN A 412 -13.91 -0.23 -6.95
CA GLN A 412 -13.95 -0.28 -5.49
C GLN A 412 -12.63 0.12 -4.82
N SER A 413 -11.49 0.02 -5.52
CA SER A 413 -10.17 0.42 -5.03
C SER A 413 -9.90 1.92 -5.16
N GLY A 414 -10.78 2.65 -5.86
CA GLY A 414 -10.64 4.07 -6.18
C GLY A 414 -10.29 4.28 -7.65
N PRO A 415 -9.70 5.43 -8.02
CA PRO A 415 -9.35 5.72 -9.40
C PRO A 415 -8.31 4.71 -9.91
N VAL A 416 -8.59 4.11 -11.07
CA VAL A 416 -7.74 3.07 -11.70
C VAL A 416 -7.21 3.49 -13.07
N THR A 417 -6.95 4.79 -13.25
CA THR A 417 -6.28 5.29 -14.46
C THR A 417 -4.81 4.86 -14.47
N PHE A 418 -4.41 4.12 -15.51
CA PHE A 418 -3.10 3.50 -15.58
C PHE A 418 -2.04 4.32 -16.32
N SER A 419 -0.80 4.20 -15.87
CA SER A 419 0.39 4.63 -16.58
C SER A 419 0.72 3.66 -17.71
N ASP A 420 1.65 4.04 -18.59
CA ASP A 420 2.15 3.13 -19.64
C ASP A 420 2.91 1.91 -19.06
N ALA A 421 3.31 1.97 -17.79
CA ALA A 421 3.97 0.87 -17.08
C ALA A 421 2.98 -0.05 -16.34
N GLY A 422 1.67 0.19 -16.44
CA GLY A 422 0.64 -0.63 -15.78
C GLY A 422 0.40 -0.29 -14.31
N ASP A 423 0.85 0.88 -13.84
CA ASP A 423 0.63 1.39 -12.49
C ASP A 423 -0.58 2.32 -12.43
N PRO A 424 -1.35 2.36 -11.33
CA PRO A 424 -2.28 3.45 -11.08
C PRO A 424 -1.50 4.77 -11.04
N THR A 425 -2.01 5.81 -11.69
CA THR A 425 -1.39 7.15 -11.72
C THR A 425 -1.77 8.00 -10.51
N GLU A 426 -2.86 7.62 -9.84
CA GLU A 426 -3.37 8.25 -8.65
C GLU A 426 -4.11 7.22 -7.81
N ALA A 427 -4.12 7.42 -6.50
CA ALA A 427 -4.80 6.52 -5.57
C ALA A 427 -5.00 7.21 -4.21
N TYR A 428 -5.72 6.53 -3.34
CA TYR A 428 -5.80 6.87 -1.92
C TYR A 428 -4.86 6.00 -1.11
N ILE A 429 -4.37 6.53 0.01
CA ILE A 429 -3.74 5.77 1.09
C ILE A 429 -4.62 5.92 2.33
N GLY A 430 -5.19 4.83 2.80
CA GLY A 430 -5.93 4.77 4.05
C GLY A 430 -5.00 4.88 5.27
N ILE A 431 -5.37 5.72 6.22
CA ILE A 431 -4.72 5.84 7.54
C ILE A 431 -5.65 5.25 8.59
N TYR A 432 -5.10 4.41 9.45
CA TYR A 432 -5.80 3.67 10.48
C TYR A 432 -5.18 3.93 11.85
N GLU A 433 -5.99 3.80 12.91
CA GLU A 433 -5.53 3.88 14.29
C GLU A 433 -6.04 2.69 15.10
N TYR A 434 -5.14 2.12 15.89
CA TYR A 434 -5.42 0.99 16.76
C TYR A 434 -6.15 1.41 18.05
N GLN A 435 -7.17 0.64 18.40
CA GLN A 435 -8.00 0.82 19.59
C GLN A 435 -7.54 -0.08 20.74
N ASP A 436 -8.20 0.04 21.89
CA ASP A 436 -7.86 -0.69 23.13
C ASP A 436 -7.91 -2.22 22.97
N ASP A 437 -8.67 -2.73 22.01
CA ASP A 437 -8.76 -4.16 21.72
C ASP A 437 -7.70 -4.67 20.72
N ASN A 438 -6.73 -3.81 20.34
CA ASN A 438 -5.71 -4.06 19.32
C ASN A 438 -6.27 -4.36 17.93
N LYS A 439 -7.50 -3.90 17.66
CA LYS A 439 -8.03 -3.76 16.30
C LYS A 439 -7.85 -2.34 15.82
N TYR A 440 -7.88 -2.15 14.51
CA TYR A 440 -7.69 -0.85 13.89
C TYR A 440 -8.99 -0.34 13.27
N THR A 441 -9.15 0.97 13.24
CA THR A 441 -10.28 1.65 12.61
C THR A 441 -9.78 2.67 11.60
N ALA A 442 -10.49 2.80 10.49
CA ALA A 442 -10.27 3.84 9.50
C ALA A 442 -10.33 5.24 10.15
N VAL A 443 -9.34 6.09 9.87
CA VAL A 443 -9.26 7.47 10.36
C VAL A 443 -9.51 8.45 9.22
N LYS A 444 -8.71 8.38 8.15
CA LYS A 444 -8.84 9.22 6.96
C LYS A 444 -8.15 8.59 5.76
N GLU A 445 -8.47 9.07 4.57
CA GLU A 445 -7.79 8.72 3.34
C GLU A 445 -7.02 9.93 2.83
N GLU A 446 -5.81 9.69 2.34
CA GLU A 446 -4.99 10.71 1.71
C GLU A 446 -4.90 10.42 0.22
N PHE A 447 -5.47 11.31 -0.59
CA PHE A 447 -5.36 11.24 -2.04
C PHE A 447 -3.96 11.68 -2.49
N GLY A 448 -3.38 10.96 -3.45
CA GLY A 448 -2.17 11.41 -4.10
C GLY A 448 -2.04 10.93 -5.53
N LYS A 449 -1.28 11.71 -6.30
CA LYS A 449 -0.82 11.37 -7.65
C LYS A 449 0.64 10.92 -7.59
N LEU A 450 0.97 9.93 -8.41
CA LEU A 450 2.30 9.34 -8.54
C LEU A 450 3.18 10.13 -9.53
#